data_AF-A0A6J8AGB7-F1
#
_entry.id   AF-A0A6J8AGB7-F1
#
_cell.length_a   1.000
_cell.length_b   1.000
_cell.length_c   1.000
_cell.angle_alpha   90.00
_cell.angle_beta   90.00
_cell.angle_gamma   90.00
#
_symmetry.space_group_name_H-M   'P 1'
#
loop_
_entity.id
_entity.type
_entity.pdbx_description
1 polymer ?
#
loop_
_entity_poly.entity_id
_entity_poly.type
_entity_poly.pdbx_seq_one_letter_code
_entity_poly.pdbx_strand_id
1 'polypeptide(L)'
;MNFSICCVVCLYVCRFIVCTFDLNFKELQYIAGELKPHECRKLSESLHDKELFTTEKHKLTGNHEPKKTCLFLLLKYDRLEGRGKSFQDLAIRLRQIGRPDLAGRLSKIVYHEKAREIKKDFLDDPYREMIRKNSFMLDEEKPKKKISKGESESSFNWEAFWVCVAIMALVGLTCVGFQIFCPQFGKRMWHRFASKGAIDACDLCDAECSRCWRNFKLNYEKHVVGNDEVPEEFEDIELLLRESGLSKEEFLLKET
;
A
#
# COMPACT_ATOMS: atom_id res chain seq x y z
N MET A 1 -19.64 20.61 17.28
CA MET A 1 -19.41 20.39 15.82
C MET A 1 -17.96 20.07 15.46
N ASN A 2 -16.93 20.55 16.19
CA ASN A 2 -15.52 20.37 15.78
C ASN A 2 -14.96 18.94 15.98
N PHE A 3 -15.44 18.18 16.97
CA PHE A 3 -14.94 16.82 17.25
C PHE A 3 -15.33 15.79 16.18
N SER A 4 -16.54 15.92 15.61
CA SER A 4 -17.02 15.04 14.54
C SER A 4 -16.21 15.26 13.25
N ILE A 5 -15.87 16.52 12.95
CA ILE A 5 -15.03 16.88 11.82
C ILE A 5 -13.61 16.32 11.99
N CYS A 6 -13.03 16.40 13.20
CA CYS A 6 -11.72 15.78 13.48
C CYS A 6 -11.71 14.26 13.26
N CYS A 7 -12.75 13.53 13.70
CA CYS A 7 -12.79 12.08 13.48
C CYS A 7 -12.93 11.71 12.00
N VAL A 8 -13.76 12.42 11.24
CA VAL A 8 -13.92 12.19 9.80
C VAL A 8 -12.63 12.54 9.05
N VAL A 9 -11.98 13.65 9.40
CA VAL A 9 -10.70 14.05 8.80
C VAL A 9 -9.59 13.07 9.16
N CYS A 10 -9.48 12.61 10.41
CA CYS A 10 -8.52 11.58 10.80
C CYS A 10 -8.77 10.26 10.06
N LEU A 11 -10.02 9.81 9.92
CA LEU A 11 -10.33 8.59 9.16
C LEU A 11 -9.99 8.74 7.67
N TYR A 12 -10.23 9.92 7.10
CA TYR A 12 -9.90 10.22 5.71
C TYR A 12 -8.38 10.27 5.49
N VAL A 13 -7.64 10.93 6.37
CA VAL A 13 -6.18 11.02 6.33
C VAL A 13 -5.54 9.64 6.59
N CYS A 14 -6.05 8.85 7.53
CA CYS A 14 -5.58 7.48 7.77
C CYS A 14 -5.80 6.54 6.58
N ARG A 15 -6.88 6.71 5.78
CA ARG A 15 -7.04 5.95 4.53
C ARG A 15 -6.04 6.37 3.45
N PHE A 16 -5.63 7.64 3.43
CA PHE A 16 -4.67 8.17 2.47
C PHE A 16 -3.21 7.79 2.78
N ILE A 17 -2.89 7.37 4.01
CA ILE A 17 -1.53 6.99 4.41
C ILE A 17 -1.10 5.61 3.89
N VAL A 18 -1.98 4.85 3.22
CA VAL A 18 -1.56 3.67 2.44
C VAL A 18 -0.98 4.12 1.10
N CYS A 19 0.05 4.97 1.15
CA CYS A 19 0.95 5.23 0.04
C CYS A 19 2.03 4.14 0.09
N THR A 20 1.64 2.91 -0.24
CA THR A 20 2.63 1.87 -0.49
C THR A 20 3.28 2.15 -1.84
N PHE A 21 4.61 2.28 -1.82
CA PHE A 21 5.42 2.56 -3.00
C PHE A 21 5.43 1.32 -3.89
N ASP A 22 4.56 1.32 -4.90
CA ASP A 22 4.49 0.27 -5.92
C ASP A 22 5.77 0.27 -6.77
N LEU A 23 6.18 -0.94 -7.17
CA LEU A 23 7.30 -1.17 -8.07
C LEU A 23 6.94 -0.69 -9.48
N ASN A 24 7.87 -0.02 -10.14
CA ASN A 24 7.68 0.37 -11.54
C ASN A 24 7.91 -0.84 -12.46
N PHE A 25 7.21 -0.90 -13.59
CA PHE A 25 7.40 -1.94 -14.62
C PHE A 25 8.87 -2.08 -15.04
N LYS A 26 9.58 -0.96 -15.17
CA LYS A 26 11.01 -0.93 -15.52
C LYS A 26 11.89 -1.61 -14.47
N GLU A 27 11.55 -1.47 -13.19
CA GLU A 27 12.28 -2.09 -12.08
C GLU A 27 12.07 -3.60 -12.07
N LEU A 28 10.83 -4.06 -12.30
CA LEU A 28 10.51 -5.47 -12.47
C LEU A 28 11.24 -6.07 -13.68
N GLN A 29 11.31 -5.35 -14.79
CA GLN A 29 12.05 -5.78 -15.99
C GLN A 29 13.56 -5.89 -15.70
N TYR A 30 14.13 -4.94 -14.95
CA TYR A 30 15.53 -4.99 -14.54
C TYR A 30 15.84 -6.22 -13.70
N ILE A 31 15.00 -6.50 -12.69
CA ILE A 31 15.13 -7.71 -11.86
C ILE A 31 15.00 -8.97 -12.71
N ALA A 32 14.01 -9.02 -13.60
CA ALA A 32 13.78 -10.18 -14.47
C ALA A 32 14.96 -10.50 -15.40
N GLY A 33 15.75 -9.49 -15.80
CA GLY A 33 16.94 -9.66 -16.63
C GLY A 33 18.17 -10.18 -15.87
N GLU A 34 18.27 -9.89 -14.57
CA GLU A 34 19.44 -10.25 -13.75
C GLU A 34 19.31 -11.60 -13.01
N LEU A 35 18.09 -12.15 -12.92
CA LEU A 35 17.85 -13.47 -12.34
C LEU A 35 17.91 -14.58 -13.38
N LYS A 36 18.52 -15.70 -13.01
CA LYS A 36 18.44 -16.93 -13.79
C LYS A 36 17.02 -17.53 -13.67
N PRO A 37 16.55 -18.32 -14.65
CA PRO A 37 15.21 -18.92 -14.63
C PRO A 37 14.92 -19.78 -13.39
N HIS A 38 15.93 -20.38 -12.78
CA HIS A 38 15.76 -21.16 -11.54
C HIS A 38 15.62 -20.27 -10.30
N GLU A 39 16.37 -19.17 -10.23
CA GLU A 39 16.31 -18.21 -9.12
C GLU A 39 14.99 -17.45 -9.16
N CYS A 40 14.51 -17.11 -10.36
CA CYS A 40 13.24 -16.41 -10.50
C CYS A 40 12.05 -17.26 -10.04
N ARG A 41 12.08 -18.57 -10.28
CA ARG A 41 11.04 -19.47 -9.76
C ARG A 41 11.09 -19.58 -8.23
N LYS A 42 12.28 -19.62 -7.64
CA LYS A 42 12.43 -19.54 -6.17
C LYS A 42 11.94 -18.20 -5.62
N LEU A 43 12.21 -17.10 -6.35
CA LEU A 43 11.73 -15.77 -5.98
C LEU A 43 10.20 -15.73 -6.02
N SER A 44 9.58 -16.18 -7.11
CA SER A 44 8.13 -16.24 -7.27
C SER A 44 7.48 -17.06 -6.15
N GLU A 45 8.01 -18.26 -5.89
CA GLU A 45 7.57 -19.10 -4.76
C GLU A 45 7.69 -18.36 -3.41
N SER A 46 8.80 -17.67 -3.17
CA SER A 46 8.98 -16.89 -1.94
C SER A 46 8.05 -15.68 -1.82
N LEU A 47 7.61 -15.12 -2.95
CA LEU A 47 6.71 -13.96 -2.99
C LEU A 47 5.27 -14.36 -2.65
N HIS A 48 4.88 -15.58 -2.98
CA HIS A 48 3.60 -16.21 -2.60
C HIS A 48 3.57 -16.67 -1.14
N ASP A 49 4.74 -16.86 -0.52
CA ASP A 49 4.82 -17.21 0.89
C ASP A 49 4.39 -16.02 1.79
N LYS A 50 3.55 -16.31 2.78
CA LYS A 50 3.08 -15.33 3.77
C LYS A 50 4.09 -15.13 4.90
N GLU A 51 4.99 -16.10 5.13
CA GLU A 51 5.95 -16.03 6.22
C GLU A 51 7.23 -15.31 5.78
N LEU A 52 7.63 -14.26 6.51
CA LEU A 52 8.88 -13.54 6.27
C LEU A 52 10.11 -14.28 6.82
N PHE A 53 9.92 -15.27 7.68
CA PHE A 53 10.99 -16.07 8.25
C PHE A 53 10.85 -17.49 7.74
N THR A 54 11.71 -17.85 6.79
CA THR A 54 11.81 -19.22 6.32
C THR A 54 12.37 -20.07 7.45
N THR A 55 11.50 -20.72 8.24
CA THR A 55 11.94 -21.84 9.07
C THR A 55 12.47 -22.92 8.13
N GLU A 56 13.46 -23.72 8.57
CA GLU A 56 14.13 -24.75 7.75
C GLU A 56 13.18 -25.74 7.02
N LYS A 57 11.89 -25.73 7.38
CA LYS A 57 10.80 -26.48 6.76
C LYS A 57 10.35 -25.99 5.37
N HIS A 58 10.67 -24.78 4.93
CA HIS A 58 10.32 -24.29 3.58
C HIS A 58 11.55 -24.09 2.70
N LYS A 59 12.07 -25.19 2.16
CA LYS A 59 13.10 -25.10 1.11
C LYS A 59 12.46 -24.61 -0.19
N LEU A 60 12.70 -23.35 -0.51
CA LEU A 60 12.37 -22.73 -1.80
C LEU A 60 13.05 -23.51 -2.93
N THR A 61 12.28 -24.29 -3.67
CA THR A 61 12.76 -25.16 -4.75
C THR A 61 12.45 -24.58 -6.13
N GLY A 62 11.44 -23.71 -6.24
CA GLY A 62 10.96 -23.15 -7.50
C GLY A 62 10.24 -24.17 -8.39
N ASN A 63 9.89 -25.33 -7.86
CA ASN A 63 9.26 -26.42 -8.62
C ASN A 63 7.73 -26.28 -8.71
N HIS A 64 7.11 -25.56 -7.77
CA HIS A 64 5.67 -25.32 -7.75
C HIS A 64 5.22 -24.24 -8.75
N GLU A 65 6.17 -23.43 -9.23
CA GLU A 65 5.89 -22.34 -10.17
C GLU A 65 5.88 -22.80 -11.63
N PRO A 66 4.95 -22.30 -12.45
CA PRO A 66 4.87 -22.68 -13.85
C PRO A 66 6.13 -22.25 -14.61
N LYS A 67 6.51 -23.03 -15.63
CA LYS A 67 7.64 -22.71 -16.52
C LYS A 67 7.28 -21.55 -17.46
N LYS A 68 7.22 -20.34 -16.90
CA LYS A 68 6.97 -19.07 -17.62
C LYS A 68 8.20 -18.16 -17.52
N THR A 69 8.20 -17.09 -18.31
CA THR A 69 9.26 -16.09 -18.25
C THR A 69 9.26 -15.39 -16.89
N CYS A 70 10.45 -15.01 -16.41
CA CYS A 70 10.57 -14.37 -15.10
C CYS A 70 9.73 -13.10 -14.98
N LEU A 71 9.74 -12.28 -16.04
CA LEU A 71 8.95 -11.06 -16.11
C LEU A 71 7.44 -11.35 -15.99
N PHE A 72 6.95 -12.43 -16.59
CA PHE A 72 5.53 -12.80 -16.48
C PHE A 72 5.16 -13.19 -15.05
N LEU A 73 6.00 -13.97 -14.36
CA LEU A 73 5.76 -14.37 -12.97
C LEU A 73 5.72 -13.13 -12.05
N LEU A 74 6.68 -12.23 -12.20
CA LEU A 74 6.74 -10.99 -11.41
C LEU A 74 5.56 -10.04 -11.69
N LEU A 75 5.13 -9.90 -12.96
CA LEU A 75 3.97 -9.09 -13.31
C LEU A 75 2.66 -9.69 -12.82
N LYS A 76 2.53 -11.03 -12.88
CA LYS A 76 1.37 -11.73 -12.34
C LYS A 76 1.27 -11.50 -10.84
N TYR A 77 2.41 -11.62 -10.14
CA TYR A 77 2.48 -11.32 -8.71
C TYR A 77 2.03 -9.90 -8.43
N ASP A 78 2.67 -8.90 -9.04
CA ASP A 78 2.38 -7.47 -8.84
C ASP A 78 0.89 -7.12 -9.03
N ARG A 79 0.25 -7.69 -10.05
CA ARG A 79 -1.16 -7.41 -10.37
C ARG A 79 -2.18 -8.10 -9.47
N LEU A 80 -1.87 -9.30 -8.97
CA LEU A 80 -2.83 -10.13 -8.24
C LEU A 80 -2.62 -10.07 -6.73
N GLU A 81 -1.40 -10.38 -6.28
CA GLU A 81 -1.08 -10.64 -4.87
C GLU A 81 -0.12 -9.61 -4.27
N GLY A 82 0.65 -8.94 -5.11
CA GLY A 82 1.61 -7.90 -4.77
C GLY A 82 0.99 -6.51 -4.68
N ARG A 83 -0.30 -6.34 -5.00
CA ARG A 83 -0.96 -5.02 -4.98
C ARG A 83 -0.92 -4.43 -3.57
N GLY A 84 -0.26 -3.29 -3.43
CA GLY A 84 -0.07 -2.60 -2.17
C GLY A 84 1.07 -3.16 -1.31
N LYS A 85 1.87 -4.10 -1.82
CA LYS A 85 3.14 -4.49 -1.20
C LYS A 85 4.25 -3.55 -1.64
N SER A 86 5.16 -3.27 -0.71
CA SER A 86 6.28 -2.35 -0.97
C SER A 86 7.40 -3.05 -1.73
N PHE A 87 8.19 -2.29 -2.49
CA PHE A 87 9.46 -2.78 -3.06
C PHE A 87 10.40 -3.41 -2.00
N GLN A 88 10.23 -3.04 -0.73
CA GLN A 88 10.98 -3.62 0.39
C GLN A 88 10.70 -5.11 0.57
N ASP A 89 9.46 -5.56 0.35
CA ASP A 89 9.10 -6.98 0.44
C ASP A 89 9.85 -7.78 -0.61
N LEU A 90 9.89 -7.27 -1.85
CA LEU A 90 10.68 -7.88 -2.93
C LEU A 90 12.18 -7.89 -2.60
N ALA A 91 12.71 -6.83 -2.02
CA ALA A 91 14.11 -6.77 -1.59
C ALA A 91 14.43 -7.78 -0.47
N ILE A 92 13.51 -7.99 0.47
CA ILE A 92 13.65 -9.01 1.53
C ILE A 92 13.63 -10.42 0.90
N ARG A 93 12.69 -10.71 0.00
CA ARG A 93 12.61 -12.01 -0.69
C ARG A 93 13.85 -12.28 -1.56
N LEU A 94 14.39 -11.26 -2.22
CA LEU A 94 15.66 -11.37 -2.95
C LEU A 94 16.84 -11.76 -2.03
N ARG A 95 16.88 -11.25 -0.79
CA ARG A 95 17.90 -11.66 0.18
C ARG A 95 17.72 -13.12 0.62
N GLN A 96 16.47 -13.56 0.81
CA GLN A 96 16.16 -14.95 1.21
C GLN A 96 16.60 -15.98 0.17
N ILE A 97 16.46 -15.67 -1.13
CA ILE A 97 16.93 -16.56 -2.19
C ILE A 97 18.46 -16.48 -2.43
N GLY A 98 19.19 -15.74 -1.60
CA GLY A 98 20.65 -15.61 -1.69
C GLY A 98 21.13 -14.55 -2.69
N ARG A 99 20.30 -13.57 -3.06
CA ARG A 99 20.65 -12.46 -3.96
C ARG A 99 20.61 -11.08 -3.26
N PRO A 100 21.43 -10.87 -2.20
CA PRO A 100 21.50 -9.57 -1.53
C PRO A 100 22.10 -8.47 -2.41
N ASP A 101 22.89 -8.84 -3.42
CA ASP A 101 23.45 -7.97 -4.45
C ASP A 101 22.34 -7.27 -5.25
N LEU A 102 21.37 -8.03 -5.74
CA LEU A 102 20.22 -7.50 -6.47
C LEU A 102 19.30 -6.70 -5.58
N ALA A 103 19.06 -7.15 -4.35
CA ALA A 103 18.26 -6.40 -3.38
C ALA A 103 18.85 -5.01 -3.11
N GLY A 104 20.17 -4.91 -2.94
CA GLY A 104 20.87 -3.64 -2.74
C GLY A 104 20.79 -2.72 -3.96
N ARG A 105 20.96 -3.27 -5.17
CA ARG A 105 20.82 -2.51 -6.42
C ARG A 105 19.40 -2.00 -6.63
N LEU A 106 18.40 -2.85 -6.41
CA LEU A 106 16.99 -2.48 -6.50
C LEU A 106 16.67 -1.31 -5.57
N SER A 107 17.02 -1.43 -4.28
CA SER A 107 16.80 -0.35 -3.32
C SER A 107 17.48 0.94 -3.77
N LYS A 108 18.72 0.87 -4.27
CA LYS A 108 19.45 2.05 -4.75
C LYS A 108 18.78 2.71 -5.97
N ILE A 109 18.26 1.92 -6.92
CA ILE A 109 17.54 2.43 -8.09
C ILE A 109 16.27 3.16 -7.66
N VAL A 110 15.42 2.50 -6.87
CA VAL A 110 14.16 3.06 -6.37
C VAL A 110 14.41 4.35 -5.59
N TYR A 111 15.36 4.34 -4.63
CA TYR A 111 15.67 5.53 -3.84
C TYR A 111 16.26 6.68 -4.67
N HIS A 112 17.09 6.40 -5.68
CA HIS A 112 17.61 7.44 -6.56
C HIS A 112 16.55 8.07 -7.45
N GLU A 113 15.64 7.26 -8.00
CA GLU A 113 14.54 7.78 -8.81
C GLU A 113 13.62 8.66 -7.97
N LYS A 114 13.33 8.25 -6.74
CA LYS A 114 12.58 9.07 -5.77
C LYS A 114 13.29 10.34 -5.34
N ALA A 115 14.60 10.26 -5.06
CA ALA A 115 15.37 11.46 -4.73
C ALA A 115 15.37 12.47 -5.90
N ARG A 116 15.36 11.98 -7.15
CA ARG A 116 15.28 12.83 -8.34
C ARG A 116 13.89 13.45 -8.51
N GLU A 117 12.83 12.68 -8.27
CA GLU A 117 11.44 13.16 -8.28
C GLU A 117 11.24 14.27 -7.24
N ILE A 118 11.64 14.02 -5.98
CA ILE A 118 11.60 15.02 -4.90
C ILE A 118 12.41 16.27 -5.27
N LYS A 119 13.61 16.10 -5.82
CA LYS A 119 14.43 17.24 -6.24
C LYS A 119 13.72 18.07 -7.31
N LYS A 120 13.15 17.42 -8.32
CA LYS A 120 12.42 18.10 -9.40
C LYS A 120 11.19 18.84 -8.88
N ASP A 121 10.44 18.20 -7.98
CA ASP A 121 9.16 18.74 -7.52
C ASP A 121 9.31 19.81 -6.44
N PHE A 122 10.35 19.72 -5.59
CA PHE A 122 10.52 20.63 -4.44
C PHE A 122 11.73 21.57 -4.53
N LEU A 123 12.83 21.15 -5.16
CA LEU A 123 14.07 21.93 -5.16
C LEU A 123 14.24 22.77 -6.43
N ASP A 124 13.79 22.24 -7.57
CA ASP A 124 13.84 22.88 -8.88
C ASP A 124 12.51 23.57 -9.25
N ASP A 125 11.66 23.85 -8.25
CA ASP A 125 10.38 24.53 -8.43
C ASP A 125 10.58 25.93 -9.06
N PRO A 126 10.05 26.21 -10.27
CA PRO A 126 10.19 27.51 -10.95
C PRO A 126 9.57 28.67 -10.15
N TYR A 127 8.68 28.38 -9.19
CA TYR A 127 8.09 29.40 -8.31
C TYR A 127 8.97 29.75 -7.12
N ARG A 128 10.02 28.95 -6.82
CA ARG A 128 10.96 29.23 -5.73
C ARG A 128 11.69 30.57 -5.89
N GLU A 129 11.94 30.97 -7.14
CA GLU A 129 12.52 32.28 -7.46
C GLU A 129 11.51 33.43 -7.43
N MET A 130 10.20 33.13 -7.53
CA MET A 130 9.12 34.11 -7.43
C MET A 130 8.72 34.44 -5.98
N ILE A 131 9.11 33.60 -5.02
CA ILE A 131 8.96 33.91 -3.59
C ILE A 131 9.90 35.09 -3.28
N ARG A 132 9.33 36.29 -3.07
CA ARG A 132 10.11 37.47 -2.68
C ARG A 132 10.89 37.16 -1.40
N LYS A 133 12.22 37.07 -1.51
CA LYS A 133 13.16 36.94 -0.38
C LYS A 133 13.11 38.12 0.61
N ASN A 134 12.36 39.18 0.27
CA ASN A 134 12.18 40.37 1.09
C ASN A 134 10.82 40.38 1.80
N SER A 135 10.13 39.24 1.91
CA SER A 135 8.97 39.14 2.78
C SER A 135 9.44 39.28 4.23
N PHE A 136 8.90 40.24 4.96
CA PHE A 136 9.16 40.49 6.38
C PHE A 136 8.90 39.27 7.29
N MET A 137 8.21 38.23 6.79
CA MET A 137 8.00 36.96 7.50
C MET A 137 9.06 35.88 7.22
N LEU A 138 10.04 36.17 6.35
CA LEU A 138 11.21 35.33 6.10
C LEU A 138 12.45 36.11 6.56
N ASP A 139 12.57 36.35 7.87
CA ASP A 139 13.87 36.74 8.42
C ASP A 139 14.83 35.59 8.18
N GLU A 140 15.68 35.72 7.15
CA GLU A 140 16.80 34.82 6.93
C GLU A 140 17.72 34.92 8.15
N GLU A 141 17.60 33.97 9.07
CA GLU A 141 18.63 33.68 10.05
C GLU A 141 19.91 33.34 9.29
N LYS A 142 20.76 34.35 9.09
CA LYS A 142 22.13 34.19 8.60
C LYS A 142 22.79 33.11 9.47
N PRO A 143 23.37 32.05 8.90
CA PRO A 143 24.05 31.03 9.68
C PRO A 143 25.30 31.66 10.31
N LYS A 144 25.17 32.15 11.55
CA LYS A 144 26.32 32.48 12.39
C LYS A 144 27.02 31.17 12.71
N LYS A 145 28.10 30.92 11.97
CA LYS A 145 29.09 29.89 12.26
C LYS A 145 29.73 30.17 13.63
N LYS A 146 29.06 29.73 14.69
CA LYS A 146 29.67 29.35 15.96
C LYS A 146 29.02 28.04 16.36
N ILE A 147 29.83 26.98 16.30
CA ILE A 147 29.52 25.70 16.93
C ILE A 147 29.48 25.96 18.43
N SER A 148 28.32 26.32 18.95
CA SER A 148 27.94 25.99 20.31
C SER A 148 27.00 24.81 20.20
N LYS A 149 27.31 23.71 20.89
CA LYS A 149 26.36 22.64 21.21
C LYS A 149 25.14 23.29 21.86
N GLY A 150 24.16 23.63 21.04
CA GLY A 150 22.84 24.06 21.46
C GLY A 150 21.92 22.88 21.23
N GLU A 151 21.78 22.08 22.28
CA GLU A 151 20.74 21.09 22.44
C GLU A 151 19.40 21.85 22.43
N SER A 152 18.84 22.06 21.24
CA SER A 152 17.46 22.49 21.10
C SER A 152 16.59 21.24 21.19
N GLU A 153 16.45 20.70 22.40
CA GLU A 153 15.27 19.93 22.74
C GLU A 153 14.08 20.87 22.57
N SER A 154 13.39 20.79 21.43
CA SER A 154 11.98 21.12 21.42
C SER A 154 11.36 20.21 22.48
N SER A 155 11.05 20.76 23.65
CA SER A 155 10.40 20.05 24.75
C SER A 155 9.00 19.68 24.28
N PHE A 156 8.93 18.64 23.47
CA PHE A 156 7.70 17.97 23.12
C PHE A 156 7.19 17.45 24.45
N ASN A 157 6.15 18.09 24.99
CA ASN A 157 5.57 17.73 26.27
C ASN A 157 4.96 16.33 26.13
N TRP A 158 5.78 15.31 26.34
CA TRP A 158 5.45 13.90 26.20
C TRP A 158 4.24 13.54 27.09
N GLU A 159 4.13 14.20 28.24
CA GLU A 159 2.98 14.13 29.13
C GLU A 159 1.67 14.56 28.46
N ALA A 160 1.68 15.67 27.70
CA ALA A 160 0.50 16.15 26.99
C ALA A 160 0.09 15.18 25.87
N PHE A 161 1.06 14.55 25.22
CA PHE A 161 0.80 13.53 24.20
C PHE A 161 0.07 12.32 24.78
N TRP A 162 0.53 11.79 25.93
CA TRP A 162 -0.14 10.65 26.59
C TRP A 162 -1.54 10.99 27.10
N VAL A 163 -1.75 12.21 27.60
CA VAL A 163 -3.09 12.66 28.00
C VAL A 163 -4.03 12.70 26.80
N CYS A 164 -3.58 13.21 25.66
CA CYS A 164 -4.38 13.21 24.43
C CYS A 164 -4.71 11.77 23.95
N VAL A 165 -3.74 10.87 23.98
CA VAL A 165 -3.95 9.46 23.61
C VAL A 165 -4.94 8.77 24.56
N ALA A 166 -4.83 9.02 25.87
CA ALA A 166 -5.75 8.45 26.86
C ALA A 166 -7.19 8.95 26.68
N ILE A 167 -7.38 10.24 26.41
CA ILE A 167 -8.71 10.82 26.13
C ILE A 167 -9.30 10.21 24.86
N MET A 168 -8.51 10.08 23.79
CA MET A 168 -8.96 9.48 22.53
C MET A 168 -9.34 8.00 22.71
N ALA A 169 -8.56 7.25 23.50
CA ALA A 169 -8.87 5.86 23.82
C ALA A 169 -10.15 5.72 24.64
N LEU A 170 -10.36 6.58 25.64
CA LEU A 170 -11.56 6.56 26.49
C LEU A 170 -12.83 6.94 25.70
N VAL A 171 -12.74 7.93 24.81
CA VAL A 171 -13.82 8.26 23.88
C VAL A 171 -14.10 7.10 22.92
N GLY A 172 -13.06 6.46 22.38
CA GLY A 172 -13.20 5.28 21.53
C GLY A 172 -13.92 4.12 22.25
N LEU A 173 -13.48 3.78 23.46
CA LEU A 173 -14.07 2.70 24.26
C LEU A 173 -15.51 2.98 24.68
N THR A 174 -15.83 4.24 25.03
CA THR A 174 -17.22 4.61 25.34
C THR A 174 -18.09 4.55 24.10
N CYS A 175 -17.64 5.04 22.94
CA CYS A 175 -18.37 4.92 21.68
C CYS A 175 -18.62 3.46 21.27
N VAL A 176 -17.61 2.59 21.36
CA VAL A 176 -17.72 1.16 21.05
C VAL A 176 -18.62 0.46 22.07
N GLY A 177 -18.47 0.76 23.35
CA GLY A 177 -19.34 0.24 24.41
C GLY A 177 -20.80 0.62 24.20
N PHE A 178 -21.09 1.86 23.81
CA PHE A 178 -22.44 2.31 23.47
C PHE A 178 -23.01 1.62 22.22
N GLN A 179 -22.17 1.36 21.21
CA GLN A 179 -22.57 0.62 20.01
C GLN A 179 -22.88 -0.85 20.31
N ILE A 180 -22.14 -1.48 21.23
CA ILE A 180 -22.34 -2.89 21.63
C ILE A 180 -23.55 -3.04 22.55
N PHE A 181 -23.67 -2.19 23.58
CA PHE A 181 -24.72 -2.35 24.59
C PHE A 181 -26.11 -1.90 24.12
N CYS A 182 -26.20 -0.89 23.24
CA CYS A 182 -27.49 -0.39 22.76
C CYS A 182 -27.39 0.23 21.35
N PRO A 183 -27.36 -0.59 20.28
CA PRO A 183 -27.31 -0.09 18.89
C PRO A 183 -28.52 0.81 18.54
N GLN A 184 -29.65 0.60 19.21
CA GLN A 184 -30.88 1.38 19.05
C GLN A 184 -30.84 2.75 19.77
N PHE A 185 -30.12 2.87 20.88
CA PHE A 185 -30.12 4.09 21.71
C PHE A 185 -29.16 5.15 21.15
N GLY A 186 -28.02 4.72 20.62
CA GLY A 186 -27.07 5.59 19.91
C GLY A 186 -27.71 6.25 18.69
N LYS A 187 -28.42 5.47 17.85
CA LYS A 187 -29.20 6.01 16.72
C LYS A 187 -30.26 7.01 17.19
N ARG A 188 -31.06 6.68 18.22
CA ARG A 188 -32.10 7.58 18.74
C ARG A 188 -31.57 8.89 19.33
N MET A 189 -30.46 8.86 20.07
CA MET A 189 -29.84 10.08 20.59
C MET A 189 -29.23 10.92 19.47
N TRP A 190 -28.57 10.29 18.49
CA TRP A 190 -28.00 11.00 17.34
C TRP A 190 -29.09 11.71 16.52
N HIS A 191 -30.22 11.03 16.24
CA HIS A 191 -31.37 11.64 15.56
C HIS A 191 -32.00 12.83 16.32
N ARG A 192 -31.81 12.92 17.65
CA ARG A 192 -32.32 14.07 18.43
C ARG A 192 -31.40 15.29 18.39
N PHE A 193 -30.09 15.10 18.28
CA PHE A 193 -29.12 16.21 18.35
C PHE A 193 -28.57 16.62 16.97
N ALA A 194 -28.67 15.77 15.95
CA ALA A 194 -28.17 16.06 14.61
C ALA A 194 -29.19 16.87 13.78
N SER A 195 -28.68 17.75 12.91
CA SER A 195 -29.50 18.40 11.89
C SER A 195 -29.98 17.38 10.86
N LYS A 196 -31.14 17.61 10.22
CA LYS A 196 -31.69 16.71 9.20
C LYS A 196 -30.68 16.35 8.10
N GLY A 197 -29.90 17.31 7.62
CA GLY A 197 -28.87 17.04 6.59
C GLY A 197 -27.74 16.12 7.07
N ALA A 198 -27.39 16.15 8.35
CA ALA A 198 -26.38 15.24 8.91
C ALA A 198 -26.92 13.82 9.09
N ILE A 199 -28.23 13.68 9.34
CA ILE A 199 -28.93 12.39 9.40
C ILE A 199 -28.94 11.75 8.01
N ASP A 200 -29.38 12.48 6.99
CA ASP A 200 -29.47 11.97 5.62
C ASP A 200 -28.07 11.59 5.07
N ALA A 201 -27.03 12.38 5.40
CA ALA A 201 -25.66 12.07 5.03
C ALA A 201 -25.11 10.82 5.74
N CYS A 202 -25.46 10.62 7.02
CA CYS A 202 -25.10 9.42 7.77
C CYS A 202 -25.79 8.18 7.19
N ASP A 203 -27.08 8.25 6.87
CA ASP A 203 -27.82 7.13 6.28
C ASP A 203 -27.29 6.77 4.89
N LEU A 204 -26.90 7.76 4.09
CA LEU A 204 -26.25 7.53 2.80
C LEU A 204 -24.86 6.89 2.96
N CYS A 205 -24.06 7.35 3.93
CA CYS A 205 -22.77 6.75 4.25
C CYS A 205 -22.91 5.32 4.77
N ASP A 206 -23.88 5.04 5.65
CA ASP A 206 -24.16 3.69 6.18
C ASP A 206 -24.54 2.75 5.02
N ALA A 207 -25.37 3.20 4.09
CA ALA A 207 -25.78 2.43 2.92
C ALA A 207 -24.59 2.10 1.99
N GLU A 208 -23.76 3.08 1.67
CA GLU A 208 -22.60 2.90 0.80
C GLU A 208 -21.47 2.11 1.50
N CYS A 209 -21.22 2.33 2.79
CA CYS A 209 -20.30 1.51 3.59
C CYS A 209 -20.77 0.05 3.66
N SER A 210 -22.08 -0.19 3.84
CA SER A 210 -22.63 -1.54 3.87
C SER A 210 -22.51 -2.25 2.52
N ARG A 211 -22.70 -1.52 1.39
CA ARG A 211 -22.45 -2.05 0.04
C ARG A 211 -20.96 -2.36 -0.15
N CYS A 212 -20.08 -1.44 0.22
CA CYS A 212 -18.65 -1.60 0.10
C CYS A 212 -18.14 -2.78 0.93
N TRP A 213 -18.64 -2.94 2.16
CA TRP A 213 -18.26 -4.07 3.02
C TRP A 213 -18.73 -5.40 2.46
N ARG A 214 -19.93 -5.44 1.87
CA ARG A 214 -20.45 -6.66 1.23
C ARG A 214 -19.60 -7.05 0.02
N ASN A 215 -19.27 -6.09 -0.84
CA ASN A 215 -18.39 -6.32 -1.99
C ASN A 215 -16.98 -6.71 -1.56
N PHE A 216 -16.44 -6.06 -0.52
CA PHE A 216 -15.15 -6.42 0.04
C PHE A 216 -15.15 -7.84 0.60
N LYS A 217 -16.19 -8.24 1.34
CA LYS A 217 -16.33 -9.60 1.88
C LYS A 217 -16.38 -10.63 0.76
N LEU A 218 -17.17 -10.38 -0.29
CA LEU A 218 -17.25 -11.26 -1.47
C LEU A 218 -15.90 -11.38 -2.19
N ASN A 219 -15.19 -10.26 -2.38
CA ASN A 219 -13.86 -10.28 -2.98
C ASN A 219 -12.81 -10.94 -2.08
N TYR A 220 -12.90 -10.76 -0.77
CA TYR A 220 -12.02 -11.41 0.20
C TYR A 220 -12.24 -12.93 0.21
N GLU A 221 -13.49 -13.39 0.22
CA GLU A 221 -13.83 -14.82 0.14
C GLU A 221 -13.36 -15.41 -1.20
N LYS A 222 -13.53 -14.70 -2.32
CA LYS A 222 -13.08 -15.12 -3.64
C LYS A 222 -11.56 -15.20 -3.77
N HIS A 223 -10.82 -14.19 -3.29
CA HIS A 223 -9.38 -14.07 -3.56
C HIS A 223 -8.46 -14.55 -2.44
N VAL A 224 -8.94 -14.59 -1.19
CA VAL A 224 -8.10 -14.91 -0.02
C VAL A 224 -8.43 -16.28 0.57
N VAL A 225 -9.71 -16.68 0.55
CA VAL A 225 -10.14 -17.99 1.07
C VAL A 225 -10.02 -19.09 0.01
N GLY A 226 -9.92 -18.72 -1.28
CA GLY A 226 -9.78 -19.68 -2.37
C GLY A 226 -11.04 -20.53 -2.58
N ASN A 227 -12.20 -19.97 -2.24
CA ASN A 227 -13.47 -20.64 -2.45
C ASN A 227 -13.88 -20.43 -3.92
N ASP A 228 -13.33 -21.27 -4.80
CA ASP A 228 -13.58 -21.29 -6.24
C ASP A 228 -14.91 -21.99 -6.56
N GLU A 229 -16.01 -21.61 -5.90
CA GLU A 229 -17.32 -21.79 -6.53
C GLU A 229 -17.39 -20.75 -7.65
N VAL A 230 -16.90 -21.17 -8.82
CA VAL A 230 -16.87 -20.43 -10.08
C VAL A 230 -18.27 -19.90 -10.37
N PRO A 231 -18.52 -18.58 -10.32
CA PRO A 231 -19.69 -18.02 -10.98
C PRO A 231 -19.47 -18.22 -12.48
N GLU A 232 -20.46 -18.78 -13.18
CA GLU A 232 -20.53 -19.18 -14.60
C GLU A 232 -20.05 -18.15 -15.66
N GLU A 233 -19.48 -17.00 -15.30
CA GLU A 233 -19.05 -15.94 -16.24
C GLU A 233 -17.65 -16.15 -16.87
N PHE A 234 -16.95 -17.26 -16.60
CA PHE A 234 -15.59 -17.49 -17.14
C PHE A 234 -15.52 -18.30 -18.44
N GLU A 235 -16.65 -18.81 -18.97
CA GLU A 235 -16.69 -19.48 -20.29
C GLU A 235 -16.44 -18.50 -21.46
N ASP A 236 -16.71 -17.21 -21.29
CA ASP A 236 -16.61 -16.23 -22.38
C ASP A 236 -15.16 -15.83 -22.73
N ILE A 237 -14.22 -15.91 -21.78
CA ILE A 237 -12.83 -15.49 -22.03
C ILE A 237 -12.03 -16.57 -22.78
N GLU A 238 -12.36 -17.85 -22.57
CA GLU A 238 -11.74 -18.96 -23.31
C GLU A 238 -12.25 -19.02 -24.76
N LEU A 239 -13.52 -18.62 -24.99
CA LEU A 239 -14.11 -18.44 -26.32
C LEU A 239 -13.46 -17.28 -27.09
N LEU A 240 -13.22 -16.14 -26.45
CA LEU A 240 -12.55 -14.99 -27.08
C LEU A 240 -11.09 -15.28 -27.46
N LEU A 241 -10.37 -16.10 -26.68
CA LEU A 241 -9.02 -16.52 -27.03
C LEU A 241 -9.01 -17.55 -28.18
N ARG A 242 -10.06 -18.37 -28.31
CA ARG A 242 -10.21 -19.35 -29.41
C ARG A 242 -10.57 -18.68 -30.74
N GLU A 243 -11.30 -17.57 -30.71
CA GLU A 243 -11.62 -16.77 -31.92
C GLU A 243 -10.44 -15.93 -32.44
N SER A 244 -9.43 -15.67 -31.60
CA SER A 244 -8.25 -14.87 -31.99
C SER A 244 -7.24 -15.60 -32.90
N GLY A 245 -7.49 -16.85 -33.28
CA GLY A 245 -6.82 -17.53 -34.40
C GLY A 245 -5.31 -17.79 -34.26
N LEU A 246 -4.72 -17.61 -33.08
CA LEU A 246 -3.30 -17.89 -32.85
C LEU A 246 -3.09 -19.36 -32.47
N SER A 247 -2.79 -20.18 -33.48
CA SER A 247 -2.44 -21.59 -33.30
C SER A 247 -1.17 -21.75 -32.46
N LYS A 248 -1.24 -22.62 -31.46
CA LYS A 248 -0.15 -23.05 -30.57
C LYS A 248 1.04 -23.68 -31.33
N GLU A 249 0.85 -24.09 -32.59
CA GLU A 249 1.84 -24.88 -33.34
C GLU A 249 2.94 -24.03 -34.00
N GLU A 250 2.73 -22.73 -34.25
CA GLU A 250 3.79 -21.89 -34.87
C GLU A 250 4.86 -21.43 -33.87
N PHE A 251 4.61 -21.48 -32.56
CA PHE A 251 5.58 -21.01 -31.57
C PHE A 251 6.62 -22.06 -31.17
N LEU A 252 6.36 -23.35 -31.41
CA LEU A 252 7.28 -24.45 -31.03
C LEU A 252 8.32 -24.80 -32.11
N LEU A 253 8.24 -24.21 -33.30
CA LEU A 253 9.15 -24.49 -34.43
C LEU A 253 10.26 -23.44 -34.61
N LYS A 254 10.38 -22.46 -33.69
CA LYS A 254 11.39 -21.39 -33.78
C LYS A 254 12.47 -21.41 -32.68
N GLU A 255 12.49 -22.45 -31.84
CA GLU A 255 13.50 -22.65 -30.78
C GLU A 255 14.26 -24.00 -30.92
N THR A 256 14.49 -24.43 -32.15
CA THR A 256 15.59 -25.35 -32.52
C THR A 256 16.51 -24.64 -33.49
#